data_AF-A0A930EBT7-F1
#
_entry.id   AF-A0A930EBT7-F1
#
_cell.length_a   1.000
_cell.length_b   1.000
_cell.length_c   1.000
_cell.angle_alpha   90.00
_cell.angle_beta   90.00
_cell.angle_gamma   90.00
#
_symmetry.space_group_name_H-M   'P 1'
#
loop_
_entity.id
_entity.type
_entity.pdbx_description
1 polymer ?
#
loop_
_entity_poly.entity_id
_entity_poly.type
_entity_poly.pdbx_seq_one_letter_code
_entity_poly.pdbx_strand_id
1 'polypeptide(L)'
;MRKVLLVTAILAVSVLGMSATTSAGYVNKAAGKASVATGKISEKTAEATALNFINIYYSNLRNQIDDSKWFEAQPLTNNFKKAYKNQERAIEISEQILSGKKVSKADQEFSRKYSVDYTPIFGARIFYLDENSVFAVKSYDKKTGIVTLKDEKTEIELPVKVVNVKGKWLIEGAGTVNISE
;
A
#
# COMPACT_ATOMS: atom_id res chain seq x y z
N MET A 1 24.00 -32.54 63.78
CA MET A 1 24.76 -31.70 62.82
C MET A 1 24.65 -32.30 61.43
N ARG A 2 23.74 -31.78 60.58
CA ARG A 2 23.60 -32.20 59.18
C ARG A 2 24.40 -31.23 58.32
N LYS A 3 25.38 -31.76 57.57
CA LYS A 3 26.16 -30.98 56.61
C LYS A 3 25.32 -30.74 55.35
N VAL A 4 25.18 -29.47 55.00
CA VAL A 4 24.57 -28.96 53.77
C VAL A 4 25.53 -29.25 52.62
N LEU A 5 25.05 -29.90 51.56
CA LEU A 5 25.69 -29.91 50.24
C LEU A 5 24.79 -29.09 49.32
N LEU A 6 25.17 -27.82 49.14
CA LEU A 6 24.66 -26.93 48.11
C LEU A 6 25.20 -27.43 46.77
N VAL A 7 24.31 -27.96 45.93
CA VAL A 7 24.59 -28.15 44.51
C VAL A 7 24.09 -26.90 43.79
N THR A 8 25.00 -25.98 43.53
CA THR A 8 24.79 -24.82 42.66
C THR A 8 24.76 -25.31 41.22
N ALA A 9 23.56 -25.50 40.67
CA ALA A 9 23.38 -25.66 39.23
C ALA A 9 23.39 -24.25 38.60
N ILE A 10 24.55 -23.83 38.08
CA ILE A 10 24.65 -22.65 37.22
C ILE A 10 24.06 -23.06 35.87
N LEU A 11 22.80 -22.70 35.64
CA LEU A 11 22.20 -22.69 34.31
C LEU A 11 22.79 -21.50 33.55
N ALA A 12 23.84 -21.78 32.77
CA ALA A 12 24.33 -20.86 31.76
C ALA A 12 23.27 -20.77 30.65
N VAL A 13 22.30 -19.87 30.81
CA VAL A 13 21.49 -19.41 29.69
C VAL A 13 22.40 -18.50 28.88
N SER A 14 22.98 -19.05 27.81
CA SER A 14 23.55 -18.25 26.75
C SER A 14 22.47 -17.30 26.28
N VAL A 15 22.66 -16.01 26.53
CA VAL A 15 21.86 -14.96 25.91
C VAL A 15 22.28 -14.97 24.44
N LEU A 16 21.66 -15.85 23.65
CA LEU A 16 21.56 -15.65 22.22
C LEU A 16 20.91 -14.28 22.08
N GLY A 17 21.71 -13.32 21.62
CA GLY A 17 21.26 -11.99 21.31
C GLY A 17 20.01 -12.11 20.45
N MET A 18 18.86 -11.81 21.04
CA MET A 18 17.67 -11.51 20.29
C MET A 18 18.00 -10.19 19.59
N SER A 19 18.58 -10.29 18.40
CA SER A 19 18.45 -9.23 17.42
C SER A 19 16.95 -8.99 17.31
N ALA A 20 16.50 -7.87 17.86
CA ALA A 20 15.17 -7.38 17.59
C ALA A 20 15.05 -7.36 16.07
N THR A 21 14.29 -8.30 15.50
CA THR A 21 13.65 -8.08 14.23
C THR A 21 12.66 -6.97 14.48
N THR A 22 13.18 -5.74 14.47
CA THR A 22 12.41 -4.60 14.07
C THR A 22 11.74 -5.03 12.77
N SER A 23 10.42 -4.99 12.73
CA SER A 23 9.68 -4.87 11.49
C SER A 23 10.11 -3.53 10.87
N ALA A 24 11.32 -3.53 10.31
CA ALA A 24 11.87 -2.43 9.57
C ALA A 24 11.01 -2.33 8.31
N GLY A 25 10.09 -1.37 8.31
CA GLY A 25 9.30 -1.05 7.13
C GLY A 25 10.25 -0.87 5.96
N TYR A 26 10.13 -1.72 4.95
CA TYR A 26 10.80 -1.63 3.65
C TYR A 26 12.11 -0.82 3.64
N VAL A 27 13.13 -1.23 4.41
CA VAL A 27 14.44 -0.55 4.41
C VAL A 27 15.40 -1.27 3.47
N ASN A 28 15.68 -0.58 2.36
CA ASN A 28 16.87 -0.64 1.50
C ASN A 28 17.20 -1.97 0.81
N LYS A 29 16.66 -2.13 -0.40
CA LYS A 29 17.34 -2.91 -1.45
C LYS A 29 18.10 -1.93 -2.36
N ALA A 30 19.35 -2.27 -2.65
CA ALA A 30 20.33 -1.44 -3.35
C ALA A 30 19.76 -0.67 -4.54
N ALA A 31 19.97 0.65 -4.53
CA ALA A 31 19.59 1.58 -5.59
C ALA A 31 20.39 1.32 -6.88
N GLY A 32 19.94 0.36 -7.69
CA GLY A 32 20.02 0.51 -9.14
C GLY A 32 19.04 1.61 -9.52
N LYS A 33 19.46 2.60 -10.31
CA LYS A 33 18.60 3.69 -10.80
C LYS A 33 17.45 3.13 -11.65
N ALA A 34 16.40 2.61 -11.02
CA ALA A 34 15.14 2.36 -11.69
C ALA A 34 14.50 3.73 -11.93
N SER A 35 14.37 4.10 -13.20
CA SER A 35 13.58 5.26 -13.59
C SER A 35 12.11 4.98 -13.33
N VAL A 36 11.34 6.00 -12.94
CA VAL A 36 9.87 5.95 -12.87
C VAL A 36 9.33 5.25 -14.11
N ALA A 37 8.47 4.24 -13.93
CA ALA A 37 7.82 3.59 -15.06
C ALA A 37 6.98 4.64 -15.79
N THR A 38 7.37 4.97 -17.03
CA THR A 38 6.75 6.04 -17.80
C THR A 38 5.60 5.50 -18.64
N GLY A 39 4.40 5.99 -18.36
CA GLY A 39 3.23 5.87 -19.22
C GLY A 39 2.31 7.06 -18.95
N LYS A 40 2.05 7.88 -19.96
CA LYS A 40 0.99 8.89 -19.90
C LYS A 40 -0.29 8.22 -20.35
N ILE A 41 -1.25 8.04 -19.44
CA ILE A 41 -2.54 7.44 -19.77
C ILE A 41 -3.28 8.37 -20.76
N SER A 42 -3.19 8.05 -22.05
CA SER A 42 -3.91 8.74 -23.13
C SER A 42 -5.01 7.86 -23.75
N GLU A 43 -5.25 6.69 -23.17
CA GLU A 43 -6.18 5.70 -23.72
C GLU A 43 -7.64 6.11 -23.49
N LYS A 44 -8.48 5.83 -24.50
CA LYS A 44 -9.83 6.38 -24.62
C LYS A 44 -10.89 5.63 -23.79
N THR A 45 -10.52 4.56 -23.09
CA THR A 45 -11.48 3.69 -22.38
C THR A 45 -11.30 3.76 -20.87
N ALA A 46 -12.39 3.42 -20.17
CA ALA A 46 -12.45 3.29 -18.73
C ALA A 46 -11.45 2.21 -18.26
N GLU A 47 -11.49 1.06 -18.93
CA GLU A 47 -10.70 -0.13 -18.63
C GLU A 47 -9.21 0.14 -18.77
N ALA A 48 -8.79 0.75 -19.87
CA ALA A 48 -7.38 1.09 -20.09
C ALA A 48 -6.87 2.15 -19.09
N THR A 49 -7.73 3.11 -18.72
CA THR A 49 -7.38 4.12 -17.72
C THR A 49 -7.11 3.45 -16.36
N ALA A 50 -7.98 2.54 -15.94
CA ALA A 50 -7.81 1.78 -14.71
C ALA A 50 -6.57 0.86 -14.75
N LEU A 51 -6.43 0.09 -15.83
CA LEU A 51 -5.36 -0.88 -16.04
C LEU A 51 -3.98 -0.23 -16.00
N ASN A 52 -3.79 0.83 -16.78
CA ASN A 52 -2.51 1.54 -16.87
C ASN A 52 -2.15 2.20 -15.54
N PHE A 53 -3.13 2.80 -14.85
CA PHE A 53 -2.89 3.42 -13.55
C PHE A 53 -2.37 2.40 -12.52
N ILE A 54 -3.05 1.26 -12.37
CA ILE A 54 -2.68 0.25 -11.37
C ILE A 54 -1.37 -0.44 -11.68
N ASN A 55 -1.13 -0.83 -12.93
CA ASN A 55 0.11 -1.52 -13.28
C ASN A 55 1.34 -0.62 -13.12
N ILE A 56 1.25 0.66 -13.49
CA ILE A 56 2.36 1.61 -13.28
C ILE A 56 2.54 1.92 -11.78
N TYR A 57 1.44 2.17 -11.05
CA TYR A 57 1.50 2.42 -9.60
C TYR A 57 2.16 1.25 -8.85
N TYR A 58 1.73 0.02 -9.13
CA TYR A 58 2.30 -1.17 -8.51
C TYR A 58 3.79 -1.34 -8.85
N SER A 59 4.17 -1.09 -10.11
CA SER A 59 5.57 -1.12 -10.54
C SER A 59 6.44 -0.12 -9.78
N ASN A 60 5.99 1.13 -9.62
CA ASN A 60 6.71 2.16 -8.87
C ASN A 60 6.82 1.80 -7.39
N LEU A 61 5.72 1.32 -6.78
CA LEU A 61 5.67 0.89 -5.39
C LEU A 61 6.66 -0.24 -5.11
N ARG A 62 6.67 -1.30 -5.95
CA ARG A 62 7.62 -2.43 -5.85
C ARG A 62 9.06 -1.95 -5.92
N ASN A 63 9.35 -1.03 -6.85
CA ASN A 63 10.69 -0.52 -7.10
C ASN A 63 11.12 0.57 -6.10
N GLN A 64 10.27 0.92 -5.12
CA GLN A 64 10.53 1.95 -4.11
C GLN A 64 10.90 3.30 -4.74
N ILE A 65 10.26 3.62 -5.87
CA ILE A 65 10.51 4.85 -6.62
C ILE A 65 9.61 5.95 -6.05
N ASP A 66 10.18 7.14 -5.79
CA ASP A 66 9.37 8.35 -5.56
C ASP A 66 8.63 8.70 -6.87
N ASP A 67 7.35 8.36 -6.91
CA ASP A 67 6.47 8.57 -8.04
C ASP A 67 5.51 9.75 -7.83
N SER A 68 5.73 10.60 -6.83
CA SER A 68 4.86 11.73 -6.50
C SER A 68 4.53 12.62 -7.70
N LYS A 69 5.53 12.93 -8.53
CA LYS A 69 5.35 13.71 -9.77
C LYS A 69 4.52 12.97 -10.82
N TRP A 70 4.72 11.66 -10.95
CA TRP A 70 3.94 10.83 -11.87
C TRP A 70 2.50 10.72 -11.39
N PHE A 71 2.28 10.46 -10.10
CA PHE A 71 0.98 10.34 -9.47
C PHE A 71 0.15 11.62 -9.65
N GLU A 72 0.74 12.79 -9.38
CA GLU A 72 0.04 14.07 -9.55
C GLU A 72 -0.35 14.38 -11.00
N ALA A 73 0.38 13.84 -11.97
CA ALA A 73 0.11 13.98 -13.40
C ALA A 73 -0.95 13.00 -13.94
N GLN A 74 -1.39 12.02 -13.13
CA GLN A 74 -2.40 11.05 -13.55
C GLN A 74 -3.80 11.68 -13.63
N PRO A 75 -4.71 11.10 -14.43
CA PRO A 75 -6.10 11.55 -14.52
C PRO A 75 -6.88 11.19 -13.24
N LEU A 76 -6.60 11.86 -12.13
CA LEU A 76 -7.23 11.60 -10.83
C LEU A 76 -8.30 12.66 -10.53
N THR A 77 -9.40 12.26 -9.89
CA THR A 77 -10.33 13.25 -9.34
C THR A 77 -9.76 13.90 -8.08
N ASN A 78 -10.26 15.10 -7.75
CA ASN A 78 -9.89 15.76 -6.50
C ASN A 78 -10.30 14.94 -5.27
N ASN A 79 -11.40 14.19 -5.37
CA ASN A 79 -11.87 13.34 -4.29
C ASN A 79 -10.92 12.16 -4.06
N PHE A 80 -10.49 11.49 -5.14
CA PHE A 80 -9.46 10.46 -5.07
C PHE A 80 -8.17 10.98 -4.45
N LYS A 81 -7.63 12.11 -4.94
CA LYS A 81 -6.40 12.71 -4.40
C LYS A 81 -6.51 13.00 -2.90
N LYS A 82 -7.66 13.52 -2.46
CA LYS A 82 -7.91 13.81 -1.04
C LYS A 82 -7.97 12.53 -0.21
N ALA A 83 -8.72 11.53 -0.66
CA ALA A 83 -8.84 10.25 0.04
C ALA A 83 -7.48 9.55 0.15
N TYR A 84 -6.72 9.50 -0.95
CA TYR A 84 -5.38 8.92 -1.01
C TYR A 84 -4.43 9.59 -0.02
N LYS A 85 -4.31 10.92 -0.05
CA LYS A 85 -3.43 11.67 0.88
C LYS A 85 -3.84 11.53 2.34
N ASN A 86 -5.14 11.39 2.61
CA ASN A 86 -5.61 11.10 3.96
C ASN A 86 -5.14 9.72 4.43
N GLN A 87 -5.18 8.71 3.57
CA GLN A 87 -4.69 7.38 3.91
C GLN A 87 -3.17 7.37 4.11
N GLU A 88 -2.38 8.02 3.23
CA GLU A 88 -0.93 8.16 3.43
C GLU A 88 -0.60 8.77 4.78
N ARG A 89 -1.19 9.93 5.09
CA ARG A 89 -0.99 10.61 6.37
C ARG A 89 -1.43 9.73 7.55
N ALA A 90 -2.52 8.99 7.41
CA ALA A 90 -3.03 8.13 8.46
C ALA A 90 -2.11 6.93 8.72
N ILE A 91 -1.53 6.34 7.67
CA ILE A 91 -0.53 5.26 7.77
C ILE A 91 0.71 5.78 8.51
N GLU A 92 1.23 6.95 8.14
CA GLU A 92 2.38 7.56 8.83
C GLU A 92 2.11 7.80 10.34
N ILE A 93 0.91 8.25 10.69
CA ILE A 93 0.51 8.43 12.09
C ILE A 93 0.42 7.07 12.79
N SER A 94 -0.15 6.05 12.14
CA SER A 94 -0.23 4.69 12.67
C SER A 94 1.15 4.10 12.95
N GLU A 95 2.12 4.28 12.05
CA GLU A 95 3.51 3.86 12.26
C GLU A 95 4.19 4.59 13.43
N GLN A 96 3.91 5.89 13.58
CA GLN A 96 4.37 6.65 14.76
C GLN A 96 3.79 6.08 16.06
N ILE A 97 2.49 5.75 16.08
CA ILE A 97 1.86 5.13 17.25
C ILE A 97 2.50 3.76 17.55
N LEU A 98 2.68 2.92 16.53
CA LEU A 98 3.27 1.59 16.66
C LEU A 98 4.73 1.63 17.14
N SER A 99 5.49 2.66 16.77
CA SER A 99 6.85 2.90 17.29
C SER A 99 6.89 3.50 18.71
N GLY A 100 5.73 3.65 19.36
CA GLY A 100 5.61 4.17 20.73
C GLY A 100 5.66 5.70 20.82
N LYS A 101 5.64 6.41 19.68
CA LYS A 101 5.63 7.88 19.67
C LYS A 101 4.26 8.39 20.13
N LYS A 102 4.28 9.36 21.04
CA LYS A 102 3.06 10.07 21.44
C LYS A 102 2.61 11.00 20.32
N VAL A 103 1.38 10.83 19.86
CA VAL A 103 0.70 11.71 18.91
C VAL A 103 -0.53 12.36 19.55
N SER A 104 -1.05 13.43 18.95
CA SER A 104 -2.21 14.15 19.48
C SER A 104 -3.48 13.29 19.44
N LYS A 105 -4.50 13.64 20.25
CA LYS A 105 -5.82 12.98 20.17
C LYS A 105 -6.45 13.10 18.78
N ALA A 106 -6.30 14.27 18.16
CA ALA A 106 -6.79 14.52 16.81
C ALA A 106 -6.11 13.61 15.78
N ASP A 107 -4.80 13.37 15.92
CA ASP A 107 -4.07 12.46 15.03
C ASP A 107 -4.47 10.99 15.28
N GLN A 108 -4.70 10.59 16.53
CA GLN A 108 -5.24 9.26 16.83
C GLN A 108 -6.61 9.04 16.17
N GLU A 109 -7.52 10.02 16.29
CA GLU A 109 -8.83 9.96 15.65
C GLU A 109 -8.73 9.97 14.12
N PHE A 110 -7.81 10.76 13.56
CA PHE A 110 -7.55 10.80 12.13
C PHE A 110 -7.03 9.45 11.60
N SER A 111 -6.03 8.87 12.28
CA SER A 111 -5.51 7.55 11.95
C SER A 111 -6.59 6.48 12.05
N ARG A 112 -7.39 6.44 13.12
CA ARG A 112 -8.52 5.49 13.24
C ARG A 112 -9.54 5.60 12.11
N LYS A 113 -9.73 6.80 11.56
CA LYS A 113 -10.72 7.05 10.51
C LYS A 113 -10.24 6.67 9.12
N TYR A 114 -8.96 6.89 8.83
CA TYR A 114 -8.44 6.81 7.46
C TYR A 114 -7.32 5.79 7.28
N SER A 115 -6.72 5.27 8.34
CA SER A 115 -5.62 4.33 8.21
C SER A 115 -6.13 3.04 7.60
N VAL A 116 -5.34 2.55 6.66
CA VAL A 116 -5.41 1.19 6.15
C VAL A 116 -4.06 0.54 6.41
N ASP A 117 -3.98 -0.77 6.28
CA ASP A 117 -2.72 -1.45 6.53
C ASP A 117 -1.74 -1.20 5.38
N TYR A 118 -0.50 -0.83 5.70
CA TYR A 118 0.66 -0.76 4.80
C TYR A 118 0.61 0.28 3.67
N THR A 119 -0.28 0.14 2.68
CA THR A 119 -0.28 1.02 1.49
C THR A 119 -1.68 1.51 1.15
N PRO A 120 -1.87 2.75 0.66
CA PRO A 120 -3.21 3.28 0.41
C PRO A 120 -4.05 2.43 -0.54
N ILE A 121 -3.57 2.08 -1.74
CA ILE A 121 -4.41 1.37 -2.72
C ILE A 121 -4.57 -0.10 -2.35
N PHE A 122 -3.47 -0.81 -2.06
CA PHE A 122 -3.52 -2.26 -1.88
C PHE A 122 -3.91 -2.67 -0.47
N GLY A 123 -3.69 -1.82 0.54
CA GLY A 123 -3.88 -2.22 1.93
C GLY A 123 -2.99 -3.42 2.29
N ALA A 124 -3.49 -4.30 3.15
CA ALA A 124 -2.86 -5.59 3.45
C ALA A 124 -2.75 -6.54 2.25
N ARG A 125 -3.51 -6.32 1.15
CA ARG A 125 -3.42 -7.18 -0.04
C ARG A 125 -2.05 -7.16 -0.70
N ILE A 126 -1.24 -6.14 -0.41
CA ILE A 126 0.12 -6.02 -0.92
C ILE A 126 1.00 -7.25 -0.63
N PHE A 127 0.75 -7.96 0.49
CA PHE A 127 1.52 -9.15 0.86
C PHE A 127 1.23 -10.39 0.03
N TYR A 128 0.09 -10.41 -0.64
CA TYR A 128 -0.33 -11.55 -1.44
C TYR A 128 -0.02 -11.35 -2.93
N LEU A 129 0.52 -10.19 -3.31
CA LEU A 129 0.97 -9.93 -4.67
C LEU A 129 2.38 -10.50 -4.91
N ASP A 130 2.60 -11.03 -6.10
CA ASP A 130 3.92 -11.50 -6.53
C ASP A 130 4.76 -10.30 -6.97
N GLU A 131 6.08 -10.40 -6.82
CA GLU A 131 6.96 -9.32 -7.25
C GLU A 131 6.78 -8.92 -8.73
N ASN A 132 6.41 -9.88 -9.60
CA ASN A 132 6.13 -9.63 -11.00
C ASN A 132 4.62 -9.72 -11.30
N SER A 133 3.79 -9.35 -10.33
CA SER A 133 2.35 -9.19 -10.50
C SER A 133 2.04 -8.19 -11.62
N VAL A 134 1.12 -8.59 -12.49
CA VAL A 134 0.58 -7.80 -13.59
C VAL A 134 -0.92 -8.00 -13.57
N PHE A 135 -1.64 -6.90 -13.57
CA PHE A 135 -3.09 -6.90 -13.60
C PHE A 135 -3.59 -6.91 -15.03
N ALA A 136 -4.66 -7.66 -15.25
CA ALA A 136 -5.46 -7.66 -16.47
C ALA A 136 -6.91 -7.23 -16.16
N VAL A 137 -7.63 -6.76 -17.18
CA VAL A 137 -9.05 -6.41 -17.03
C VAL A 137 -9.87 -7.70 -16.94
N LYS A 138 -10.59 -7.89 -15.83
CA LYS A 138 -11.54 -9.00 -15.65
C LYS A 138 -12.93 -8.61 -16.12
N SER A 139 -13.42 -7.45 -15.70
CA SER A 139 -14.76 -6.97 -16.04
C SER A 139 -14.87 -5.46 -15.89
N TYR A 140 -15.91 -4.90 -16.52
CA TYR A 140 -16.29 -3.50 -16.35
C TYR A 140 -17.80 -3.38 -16.15
N ASP A 141 -18.20 -2.91 -14.96
CA ASP A 141 -19.57 -2.52 -14.68
C ASP A 141 -19.76 -1.03 -15.03
N LYS A 142 -20.37 -0.80 -16.19
CA LYS A 142 -20.69 0.54 -16.70
C LYS A 142 -21.67 1.33 -15.81
N LYS A 143 -22.50 0.65 -15.01
CA LYS A 143 -23.49 1.31 -14.15
C LYS A 143 -22.82 1.94 -12.94
N THR A 144 -21.87 1.23 -12.35
CA THR A 144 -21.14 1.70 -11.15
C THR A 144 -19.85 2.43 -11.49
N GLY A 145 -19.34 2.26 -12.72
CA GLY A 145 -18.04 2.78 -13.14
C GLY A 145 -16.88 1.93 -12.62
N ILE A 146 -17.12 0.72 -12.12
CA ILE A 146 -16.08 -0.14 -11.53
C ILE A 146 -15.50 -1.05 -12.60
N VAL A 147 -14.21 -0.87 -12.87
CA VAL A 147 -13.37 -1.82 -13.59
C VAL A 147 -12.75 -2.75 -12.56
N THR A 148 -13.07 -4.04 -12.63
CA THR A 148 -12.40 -5.05 -11.81
C THR A 148 -11.17 -5.53 -12.56
N LEU A 149 -10.00 -5.28 -11.97
CA LEU A 149 -8.74 -5.84 -12.43
C LEU A 149 -8.46 -7.13 -11.67
N LYS A 150 -7.83 -8.10 -12.32
CA LYS A 150 -7.40 -9.36 -11.70
C LYS A 150 -5.91 -9.53 -11.95
N ASP A 151 -5.16 -9.79 -10.89
CA ASP A 151 -3.76 -10.17 -11.01
C ASP A 151 -3.64 -11.55 -11.67
N GLU A 152 -2.79 -11.66 -12.69
CA GLU A 152 -2.68 -12.88 -13.50
C GLU A 152 -2.08 -14.07 -12.75
N LYS A 153 -1.33 -13.82 -11.66
CA LYS A 153 -0.61 -14.86 -10.92
C LYS A 153 -1.32 -15.31 -9.66
N THR A 154 -1.80 -14.35 -8.89
CA THR A 154 -2.34 -14.54 -7.54
C THR A 154 -3.86 -14.59 -7.53
N GLU A 155 -4.47 -14.28 -8.67
CA GLU A 155 -5.91 -14.18 -8.86
C GLU A 155 -6.61 -13.09 -8.02
N ILE A 156 -5.84 -12.24 -7.35
CA ILE A 156 -6.36 -11.16 -6.53
C ILE A 156 -7.07 -10.14 -7.40
N GLU A 157 -8.28 -9.78 -6.97
CA GLU A 157 -9.08 -8.78 -7.64
C GLU A 157 -8.94 -7.41 -6.97
N LEU A 158 -8.79 -6.38 -7.81
CA LEU A 158 -8.67 -5.00 -7.40
C LEU A 158 -9.74 -4.16 -8.13
N PRO A 159 -10.73 -3.64 -7.42
CA PRO A 159 -11.71 -2.73 -8.02
C PRO A 159 -11.09 -1.35 -8.24
N VAL A 160 -11.33 -0.78 -9.41
CA VAL A 160 -10.95 0.59 -9.77
C VAL A 160 -12.18 1.30 -10.28
N LYS A 161 -12.61 2.33 -9.57
CA LYS A 161 -13.73 3.17 -9.96
C LYS A 161 -13.25 4.30 -10.85
N VAL A 162 -13.82 4.41 -12.04
CA VAL A 162 -13.55 5.46 -13.00
C VAL A 162 -14.80 6.26 -13.32
N VAL A 163 -14.62 7.54 -13.64
CA VAL A 163 -15.69 8.46 -13.99
C VAL A 163 -15.35 9.23 -15.26
N ASN A 164 -16.36 9.47 -16.10
CA ASN A 164 -16.18 10.31 -17.28
C ASN A 164 -16.52 11.77 -16.95
N VAL A 165 -15.53 12.65 -17.03
CA VAL A 165 -15.72 14.09 -16.85
C VAL A 165 -15.35 14.80 -18.15
N LYS A 166 -16.36 15.33 -18.85
CA LYS A 166 -16.20 16.07 -20.11
C LYS A 166 -15.39 15.29 -21.16
N GLY A 167 -15.69 14.00 -21.32
CA GLY A 167 -15.03 13.13 -22.30
C GLY A 167 -13.69 12.56 -21.85
N LYS A 168 -13.27 12.79 -20.61
CA LYS A 168 -12.03 12.24 -20.03
C LYS A 168 -12.35 11.25 -18.92
N TRP A 169 -11.75 10.07 -18.97
CA TRP A 169 -11.83 9.10 -17.88
C TRP A 169 -10.86 9.47 -16.78
N LEU A 170 -11.35 9.55 -15.54
CA LEU A 170 -10.57 9.85 -14.35
C LEU A 170 -10.72 8.71 -13.33
N ILE A 171 -9.67 8.45 -12.56
CA ILE A 171 -9.71 7.56 -11.39
C ILE A 171 -10.44 8.29 -10.24
N GLU A 172 -11.55 7.71 -9.80
CA GLU A 172 -12.32 8.17 -8.65
C GLU A 172 -12.03 7.30 -7.43
N GLY A 173 -11.73 6.01 -7.59
CA GLY A 173 -11.42 5.09 -6.50
C GLY A 173 -10.54 3.94 -6.96
N ALA A 174 -9.77 3.35 -6.05
CA ALA A 174 -8.93 2.19 -6.33
C ALA A 174 -8.62 1.42 -5.05
N GLY A 175 -8.90 0.11 -5.04
CA GLY A 175 -8.62 -0.74 -3.90
C GLY A 175 -9.29 -0.24 -2.62
N THR A 176 -8.52 0.24 -1.64
CA THR A 176 -9.09 0.81 -0.40
C THR A 176 -9.42 2.32 -0.51
N VAL A 177 -8.92 3.01 -1.53
CA VAL A 177 -9.08 4.46 -1.69
C VAL A 177 -10.43 4.74 -2.35
N ASN A 178 -11.36 5.35 -1.60
CA ASN A 178 -12.64 5.86 -2.13
C ASN A 178 -13.43 4.82 -2.96
N ILE A 179 -13.35 3.55 -2.54
CA ILE A 179 -14.21 2.46 -2.96
C ILE A 179 -15.14 2.17 -1.78
N SER A 180 -16.44 2.20 -2.01
CA SER A 180 -17.41 1.67 -1.05
C SER A 180 -17.43 0.15 -1.19
N GLU A 181 -17.20 -0.57 -0.09
CA GLU A 181 -17.50 -2.01 -0.01
C GLU A 181 -19.01 -2.27 -0.11
#